data_AF-T1JMB7-F1
#
_entry.id   AF-T1JMB7-F1
#
_cell.length_a   1.000
_cell.length_b   1.000
_cell.length_c   1.000
_cell.angle_alpha   90.00
_cell.angle_beta   90.00
_cell.angle_gamma   90.00
#
_symmetry.space_group_name_H-M   'P 1'
#
loop_
_entity.id
_entity.type
_entity.pdbx_description
1 polymer ?
#
loop_
_entity_poly.entity_id
_entity_poly.type
_entity_poly.pdbx_seq_one_letter_code
_entity_poly.pdbx_strand_id
1 'polypeptide(L)'
;SYIPSCDEHGYYQATQCSHATVELCWCVDKHGVEYANTRMKGKPDCDSIVGKNSSDDDSEDEDSSDDESLMEGSADQPLDI
;
A
#
# COMPACT_ATOMS: atom_id res chain seq x y z
N SER A 1 23.94 19.14 -6.44
CA SER A 1 22.63 19.49 -5.85
C SER A 1 21.57 18.59 -6.46
N TYR A 2 20.41 18.43 -5.82
CA TYR A 2 19.29 17.66 -6.36
C TYR A 2 18.17 18.60 -6.77
N ILE A 3 17.56 18.34 -7.93
CA ILE A 3 16.38 19.01 -8.45
C ILE A 3 15.38 17.89 -8.75
N PRO A 4 14.17 17.89 -8.15
CA PRO A 4 13.18 16.87 -8.44
C PRO A 4 12.61 17.06 -9.85
N SER A 5 12.40 15.96 -10.57
CA SER A 5 11.55 15.94 -11.76
C SER A 5 10.09 15.86 -11.34
N CYS A 6 9.23 16.63 -12.01
CA CYS A 6 7.77 16.62 -11.83
C CYS A 6 7.06 16.36 -13.17
N ASP A 7 5.81 15.92 -13.11
CA ASP A 7 4.93 15.79 -14.28
C ASP A 7 4.18 17.10 -14.59
N GLU A 8 3.29 17.08 -15.58
CA GLU A 8 2.48 18.24 -15.98
C GLU A 8 1.41 18.65 -14.95
N HIS A 9 1.04 17.75 -14.03
CA HIS A 9 0.09 17.99 -12.94
C HIS A 9 0.77 18.52 -11.67
N GLY A 10 2.11 18.49 -11.62
CA GLY A 10 2.93 18.90 -10.47
C GLY A 10 3.28 17.78 -9.49
N TYR A 11 2.93 16.52 -9.78
CA TYR A 11 3.37 15.36 -9.01
C TYR A 11 4.82 15.02 -9.31
N TYR A 12 5.48 14.30 -8.41
CA TYR A 12 6.84 13.79 -8.65
C TYR A 12 6.82 12.72 -9.74
N GLN A 13 7.79 12.76 -10.66
CA GLN A 13 7.95 11.67 -11.64
C GLN A 13 8.41 10.40 -10.93
N ALA A 14 7.90 9.25 -11.38
CA ALA A 14 8.20 7.96 -10.76
C ALA A 14 9.70 7.63 -10.68
N THR A 15 10.54 8.18 -11.57
CA THR A 15 12.01 8.06 -11.50
C THR A 15 12.68 9.40 -11.21
N GLN A 16 13.33 9.52 -10.05
CA GLN A 16 14.11 10.69 -9.67
C GLN A 16 15.61 10.41 -9.76
N CYS A 17 16.38 11.38 -10.26
CA CYS A 17 17.84 11.27 -10.40
C CYS A 17 18.55 12.42 -9.68
N SER A 18 19.59 12.09 -8.91
CA SER A 18 20.48 13.05 -8.25
C SER A 18 21.81 13.13 -8.98
N HIS A 19 22.08 14.31 -9.54
CA HIS A 19 23.40 14.67 -10.06
C HIS A 19 24.22 15.34 -8.94
N ALA A 20 24.47 14.58 -7.87
CA ALA A 20 25.34 14.96 -6.76
C ALA A 20 26.80 14.52 -7.05
N THR A 21 27.56 14.13 -6.02
CA THR A 21 28.91 13.55 -6.17
C THR A 21 28.91 12.21 -6.93
N VAL A 22 27.76 11.53 -6.98
CA VAL A 22 27.53 10.31 -7.74
C VAL A 22 26.16 10.41 -8.38
N GLU A 23 26.04 10.08 -9.66
CA GLU A 23 24.76 9.94 -10.33
C GLU A 23 24.02 8.71 -9.79
N LEU A 24 22.92 8.95 -9.09
CA LEU A 24 22.06 7.93 -8.51
C LEU A 24 20.61 8.26 -8.84
N CYS A 25 19.86 7.29 -9.34
CA CYS A 25 18.41 7.40 -9.50
C CYS A 25 17.70 6.38 -8.61
N TRP A 26 16.46 6.70 -8.23
CA TRP A 26 15.59 5.88 -7.41
C TRP A 26 14.14 6.08 -7.86
N CYS A 27 13.26 5.19 -7.42
CA CYS A 27 11.83 5.33 -7.67
C CYS A 27 11.15 6.09 -6.52
N VAL A 28 10.17 6.92 -6.85
CA VAL A 28 9.31 7.61 -5.86
C VAL A 28 7.83 7.44 -6.20
N ASP A 29 6.99 7.62 -5.19
CA ASP A 29 5.54 7.78 -5.37
C ASP A 29 5.18 9.21 -5.84
N LYS A 30 3.88 9.47 -6.09
CA LYS A 30 3.36 10.78 -6.51
C LYS A 30 3.67 11.94 -5.55
N HIS A 31 3.89 11.65 -4.26
CA HIS A 31 4.27 12.63 -3.23
C HIS A 31 5.79 12.77 -3.04
N GLY A 32 6.62 12.00 -3.75
CA GLY A 32 8.08 12.08 -3.72
C GLY A 32 8.77 11.21 -2.66
N VAL A 33 8.05 10.27 -2.03
CA VAL A 33 8.61 9.29 -1.09
C VAL A 33 9.35 8.20 -1.86
N GLU A 34 10.60 7.93 -1.48
CA GLU A 34 11.44 6.91 -2.10
C GLU A 34 10.99 5.48 -1.75
N TYR A 35 10.83 4.64 -2.77
CA TYR A 35 10.63 3.21 -2.60
C TYR A 35 11.95 2.53 -2.19
N ALA A 36 11.90 1.74 -1.11
CA ALA A 36 13.07 1.04 -0.58
C ALA A 36 13.74 0.13 -1.62
N ASN A 37 15.07 0.06 -1.60
CA ASN A 37 15.92 -0.74 -2.51
C ASN A 37 15.86 -0.35 -4.00
N THR A 38 15.30 0.79 -4.37
CA THR A 38 15.24 1.26 -5.77
C THR A 38 16.41 2.16 -6.18
N ARG A 39 17.22 2.61 -5.22
CA ARG A 39 18.34 3.52 -5.41
C ARG A 39 19.54 2.83 -6.05
N MET A 40 19.83 3.16 -7.31
CA MET A 40 20.90 2.57 -8.11
C MET A 40 21.61 3.60 -8.99
N LYS A 41 22.73 3.19 -9.61
CA LYS A 41 23.38 3.97 -10.68
C LYS A 41 22.68 3.65 -12.01
N GLY A 42 22.28 4.67 -12.77
CA GLY A 42 21.48 4.51 -13.99
C GLY A 42 19.97 4.55 -13.73
N LYS A 43 19.16 4.25 -14.75
CA LYS A 43 17.69 4.36 -14.71
C LYS A 43 17.05 3.07 -14.13
N PRO A 44 16.36 3.12 -12.97
CA PRO A 44 15.52 2.02 -12.48
C PRO A 44 14.20 1.90 -13.25
N ASP A 45 13.62 0.70 -13.29
CA ASP A 45 12.27 0.44 -13.80
C ASP A 45 11.24 0.69 -12.69
N CYS A 46 10.59 1.86 -12.73
CA CYS A 46 9.64 2.28 -11.70
C CYS A 46 8.18 1.94 -12.02
N ASP A 47 7.88 1.63 -13.29
CA ASP A 47 6.55 1.21 -13.76
C ASP A 47 6.13 -0.08 -13.02
N SER A 48 7.06 -1.03 -12.93
CA SER A 48 6.95 -2.27 -12.17
C SER A 48 6.75 -2.10 -10.65
N ILE A 49 6.85 -0.90 -10.10
CA ILE A 49 6.77 -0.64 -8.64
C ILE A 49 5.49 0.13 -8.31
N VAL A 50 5.22 1.23 -9.03
CA VAL A 50 4.01 2.04 -8.82
C VAL A 50 2.75 1.17 -8.96
N GLY A 51 2.70 0.27 -9.94
CA GLY A 51 1.56 -0.63 -10.17
C GLY A 51 1.27 -1.69 -9.11
N LYS A 52 2.15 -1.94 -8.12
CA LYS A 52 1.82 -2.82 -6.95
C LYS A 52 1.43 -2.03 -5.70
N ASN A 53 1.82 -0.76 -5.63
CA ASN A 53 1.64 0.08 -4.46
C ASN A 53 0.42 1.02 -4.60
N SER A 54 -0.28 0.95 -5.73
CA SER A 54 -1.63 1.51 -5.96
C SER A 54 -2.73 0.47 -5.73
N SER A 55 -2.46 -0.56 -4.92
CA SER A 55 -3.55 -1.25 -4.23
C SER A 55 -4.14 -0.27 -3.24
N ASP A 56 -5.18 0.44 -3.68
CA ASP A 56 -6.25 0.85 -2.80
C ASP A 56 -6.80 -0.43 -2.14
N ASP A 57 -6.15 -0.85 -1.04
CA ASP A 57 -6.73 -1.76 -0.05
C ASP A 57 -7.81 -0.94 0.67
N ASP A 58 -8.87 -0.64 -0.07
CA ASP A 58 -10.18 -0.40 0.51
C ASP A 58 -10.53 -1.75 1.13
N SER A 59 -10.21 -1.88 2.41
CA SER A 59 -10.59 -3.04 3.19
C SER A 59 -12.10 -3.02 3.26
N GLU A 60 -12.76 -3.66 2.28
CA GLU A 60 -14.19 -3.91 2.30
C GLU A 60 -14.46 -4.80 3.52
N ASP A 61 -14.79 -4.16 4.64
CA ASP A 61 -15.20 -4.78 5.91
C ASP A 61 -16.48 -5.59 5.68
N GLU A 62 -16.35 -6.78 5.11
CA GLU A 62 -17.48 -7.70 4.92
C GLU A 62 -17.89 -8.30 6.27
N ASP A 63 -18.96 -7.70 6.80
CA ASP A 63 -19.67 -8.04 8.03
C ASP A 63 -19.82 -9.55 8.23
N SER A 64 -19.15 -10.08 9.27
CA SER A 64 -19.12 -11.51 9.60
C SER A 64 -20.52 -12.00 9.96
N SER A 65 -21.21 -12.60 9.00
CA SER A 65 -22.57 -13.12 9.18
C SER A 65 -22.64 -14.25 10.21
N ASP A 66 -23.32 -13.99 11.33
CA ASP A 66 -23.74 -14.97 12.35
C ASP A 66 -24.70 -16.05 11.77
N ASP A 67 -24.20 -17.29 11.58
CA ASP A 67 -24.93 -18.56 11.33
C ASP A 67 -23.88 -19.70 11.42
N GLU A 68 -24.02 -20.85 12.11
CA GLU A 68 -24.90 -21.43 13.14
C GLU A 68 -23.96 -22.40 13.94
N SER A 69 -24.22 -23.02 15.10
CA SER A 69 -25.45 -23.55 15.70
C SER A 69 -25.24 -23.87 17.19
N LEU A 70 -26.16 -23.44 18.06
CA LEU A 70 -26.14 -23.80 19.49
C LEU A 70 -26.86 -25.14 19.72
N MET A 71 -26.10 -26.22 19.81
CA MET A 71 -26.63 -27.55 20.13
C MET A 71 -26.01 -28.12 21.40
N GLU A 72 -26.74 -28.04 22.52
CA GLU A 72 -26.76 -29.04 23.63
C GLU A 72 -27.93 -28.76 24.60
N GLY A 73 -28.73 -29.79 24.91
CA GLY A 73 -29.50 -29.87 26.17
C GLY A 73 -30.99 -29.47 26.16
N SER A 74 -31.87 -30.48 26.02
CA SER A 74 -33.26 -30.42 26.50
C SER A 74 -33.43 -31.22 27.80
N ALA A 75 -33.98 -30.62 28.86
CA ALA A 75 -34.54 -31.31 30.03
C ALA A 75 -35.55 -30.42 30.80
N ASP A 76 -36.52 -31.06 31.45
CA ASP A 76 -37.81 -30.49 31.88
C ASP A 76 -37.83 -29.62 33.17
N GLN A 77 -38.63 -28.53 33.12
CA GLN A 77 -39.66 -28.00 34.07
C GLN A 77 -39.55 -28.19 35.62
N PRO A 78 -40.26 -27.37 36.46
CA PRO A 78 -40.85 -26.02 36.27
C PRO A 78 -40.50 -25.01 37.42
N LEU A 79 -41.26 -23.91 37.48
CA LEU A 79 -41.16 -22.72 38.36
C LEU A 79 -41.25 -22.98 39.88
N ASP A 80 -40.66 -22.08 40.69
CA ASP A 80 -41.32 -21.26 41.74
C ASP A 80 -40.33 -20.78 42.84
N ILE A 81 -40.09 -19.45 42.96
CA ILE A 81 -40.03 -18.65 44.22
C ILE A 81 -39.90 -17.15 43.94
#